data_AF-A0A812KLP2-F1
#
_entry.id   AF-A0A812KLP2-F1
#
_cell.length_a   1.000
_cell.length_b   1.000
_cell.length_c   1.000
_cell.angle_alpha   90.00
_cell.angle_beta   90.00
_cell.angle_gamma   90.00
#
_symmetry.space_group_name_H-M   'P 1'
#
loop_
_entity.id
_entity.type
_entity.pdbx_description
1 polymer ?
#
loop_
_entity_poly.entity_id
_entity_poly.type
_entity_poly.pdbx_seq_one_letter_code
_entity_poly.pdbx_strand_id
1 'polypeptide(L)' 'MADKAKAAEAKAKGNVEFQAKNFKEAIKHFTEAIKHDPSDHVFFSNRSACYASLEQYDKALED' A
#
# COMPACT_ATOMS: atom_id res chain seq x y z
N MET A 1 19.39 -3.20 3.86
CA MET A 1 19.40 -2.58 2.53
C MET A 1 17.97 -2.60 2.01
N ALA A 2 17.48 -1.51 1.41
CA ALA A 2 16.13 -1.49 0.85
C ALA A 2 16.04 -2.50 -0.30
N ASP A 3 15.10 -3.43 -0.21
CA ASP A 3 14.92 -4.51 -1.17
C ASP A 3 13.88 -4.07 -2.21
N LYS A 4 14.29 -3.11 -3.05
CA LYS A 4 13.40 -2.38 -3.96
C LYS A 4 12.66 -3.30 -4.93
N ALA A 5 13.25 -4.43 -5.30
CA ALA A 5 12.61 -5.43 -6.15
C ALA A 5 11.39 -6.06 -5.45
N LYS A 6 11.54 -6.45 -4.17
CA LYS A 6 10.42 -6.97 -3.36
C LYS A 6 9.38 -5.89 -3.07
N ALA A 7 9.83 -4.66 -2.81
CA ALA A 7 8.92 -3.54 -2.62
C ALA A 7 8.08 -3.27 -3.88
N ALA A 8 8.70 -3.31 -5.07
CA ALA A 8 8.01 -3.16 -6.34
C ALA A 8 7.04 -4.32 -6.63
N GLU A 9 7.40 -5.56 -6.31
CA GLU A 9 6.51 -6.71 -6.44
C GLU A 9 5.29 -6.58 -5.51
N ALA A 10 5.51 -6.22 -4.25
CA ALA A 10 4.45 -5.99 -3.29
C ALA A 10 3.54 -4.83 -3.73
N LYS A 11 4.09 -3.73 -4.25
CA LYS A 11 3.31 -2.64 -4.86
C LYS A 11 2.48 -3.13 -6.05
N ALA A 12 3.04 -3.94 -6.93
CA ALA A 12 2.30 -4.47 -8.07
C ALA A 12 1.10 -5.33 -7.62
N LYS A 13 1.31 -6.21 -6.64
CA LYS A 13 0.24 -7.00 -6.01
C LYS A 13 -0.82 -6.09 -5.36
N GLY A 14 -0.39 -5.09 -4.60
CA GLY A 14 -1.28 -4.10 -3.99
C GLY A 14 -2.15 -3.36 -5.01
N ASN A 15 -1.56 -2.96 -6.15
CA ASN A 15 -2.28 -2.30 -7.23
C ASN A 15 -3.31 -3.22 -7.92
N VAL A 16 -3.01 -4.52 -8.03
CA VAL A 16 -3.95 -5.52 -8.57
C VAL A 16 -5.14 -5.67 -7.62
N GLU A 17 -4.89 -5.86 -6.33
CA GLU A 17 -5.95 -5.96 -5.32
C GLU A 17 -6.76 -4.65 -5.21
N PHE A 18 -6.12 -3.49 -5.35
CA PHE A 18 -6.81 -2.19 -5.37
C PHE A 18 -7.79 -2.10 -6.54
N GLN A 19 -7.36 -2.51 -7.74
CA GLN A 19 -8.24 -2.55 -8.92
C GLN A 19 -9.36 -3.58 -8.76
N ALA A 20 -9.11 -4.70 -8.07
CA ALA A 20 -10.11 -5.68 -7.69
C ALA A 20 -11.07 -5.18 -6.59
N LYS A 21 -10.88 -3.95 -6.08
CA LYS A 21 -11.58 -3.37 -4.92
C LYS A 21 -11.37 -4.14 -3.61
N ASN A 22 -10.37 -5.02 -3.57
CA ASN A 22 -9.94 -5.74 -2.38
C ASN A 22 -9.00 -4.87 -1.54
N PHE A 23 -9.49 -3.72 -1.08
CA PHE A 23 -8.67 -2.72 -0.41
C PHE A 23 -7.94 -3.25 0.84
N LYS A 24 -8.53 -4.21 1.55
CA LYS A 24 -7.91 -4.85 2.73
C LYS A 24 -6.64 -5.63 2.38
N GLU A 25 -6.65 -6.39 1.28
CA GLU A 25 -5.45 -7.10 0.82
C GLU A 25 -4.45 -6.14 0.21
N ALA A 26 -4.92 -5.13 -0.54
CA ALA A 26 -4.07 -4.07 -1.06
C ALA A 26 -3.26 -3.37 0.05
N ILE A 27 -3.90 -3.06 1.18
CA ILE A 27 -3.24 -2.48 2.37
C ILE A 27 -2.11 -3.38 2.90
N LYS A 28 -2.32 -4.70 2.95
CA LYS A 28 -1.29 -5.65 3.41
C LYS A 28 -0.08 -5.61 2.47
N HIS A 29 -0.33 -5.64 1.16
CA HIS A 29 0.73 -5.58 0.16
C HIS A 29 1.50 -4.25 0.19
N PHE A 30 0.83 -3.10 0.31
CA PHE A 30 1.52 -1.82 0.46
C PHE A 30 2.29 -1.73 1.78
N THR A 31 1.77 -2.30 2.87
CA THR A 31 2.51 -2.38 4.14
C THR A 31 3.77 -3.23 4.02
N GLU A 32 3.72 -4.31 3.25
CA GLU A 32 4.91 -5.13 2.95
C GLU A 32 5.91 -4.37 2.07
N ALA A 33 5.43 -3.61 1.08
CA ALA A 33 6.27 -2.73 0.27
C ALA A 33 7.01 -1.70 1.14
N ILE A 34 6.32 -1.08 2.10
CA ILE A 34 6.91 -0.13 3.06
C ILE A 34 7.97 -0.81 3.94
N LYS A 35 7.76 -2.07 4.36
CA LYS A 35 8.78 -2.80 5.13
C LYS A 35 10.06 -3.05 4.33
N HIS A 36 9.93 -3.26 3.02
CA HIS A 36 11.06 -3.51 2.13
C HIS A 36 11.77 -2.22 1.68
N ASP A 37 11.01 -1.17 1.41
CA ASP A 37 11.53 0.15 1.06
C ASP A 37 10.65 1.26 1.66
N PRO A 38 10.94 1.70 2.90
CA PRO A 38 10.17 2.76 3.55
C PRO A 38 10.50 4.15 2.98
N SER A 39 11.45 4.27 2.04
CA SER A 39 11.81 5.56 1.44
C SER A 39 10.89 5.97 0.29
N ASP A 40 10.11 5.03 -0.26
CA ASP A 40 9.15 5.32 -1.33
C ASP A 40 7.78 5.71 -0.75
N HIS A 41 7.51 7.01 -0.76
CA HIS A 41 6.25 7.60 -0.30
C HIS A 41 5.02 7.10 -1.08
N VAL A 42 5.21 6.57 -2.30
CA VAL A 42 4.10 6.07 -3.13
C VAL A 42 3.35 4.94 -2.44
N PHE A 43 4.03 4.11 -1.64
CA PHE A 43 3.36 3.01 -0.94
C PHE A 43 2.39 3.53 0.13
N PHE A 44 2.75 4.59 0.83
CA PHE A 44 1.88 5.25 1.81
C PHE A 44 0.69 5.91 1.13
N SER A 45 0.92 6.65 0.03
CA SER A 45 -0.18 7.24 -0.74
C SER A 45 -1.16 6.19 -1.30
N ASN A 46 -0.66 5.04 -1.75
CA ASN A 46 -1.53 3.98 -2.21
C ASN A 46 -2.29 3.29 -1.07
N ARG A 47 -1.64 3.12 0.10
CA ARG A 47 -2.28 2.55 1.29
C ARG A 47 -3.33 3.49 1.88
N SER A 48 -3.08 4.79 1.92
CA SER A 48 -4.05 5.82 2.32
C SER A 48 -5.27 5.83 1.39
N ALA A 49 -5.06 5.72 0.08
CA ALA A 49 -6.16 5.58 -0.89
C ALA A 49 -7.01 4.32 -0.63
N CYS A 50 -6.39 3.21 -0.21
CA CYS A 50 -7.14 2.02 0.19
C CYS A 50 -7.98 2.27 1.45
N TYR A 51 -7.41 2.94 2.46
CA TYR A 51 -8.15 3.29 3.68
C TYR A 51 -9.33 4.24 3.39
N ALA A 52 -9.11 5.26 2.55
CA ALA A 52 -10.17 6.15 2.11
C ALA A 52 -11.28 5.41 1.36
N SER A 53 -10.92 4.42 0.54
CA SER A 53 -11.88 3.57 -0.20
C SER A 53 -12.66 2.61 0.72
N LEU A 54 -12.15 2.35 1.92
CA LEU A 54 -12.84 1.61 2.99
C LEU A 54 -13.58 2.53 3.96
N GLU A 55 -13.69 3.83 3.63
CA GLU A 55 -14.29 4.86 4.50
C GLU A 55 -13.58 5.01 5.85
N GLN A 56 -12.33 4.55 5.95
CA GLN A 56 -11.47 4.69 7.12
C GLN A 56 -10.64 5.96 7.01
N TYR A 57 -11.32 7.12 6.96
CA TYR A 57 -10.69 8.41 6.71
C TYR A 57 -9.66 8.80 7.76
N ASP A 58 -9.88 8.45 9.04
CA ASP A 58 -8.92 8.71 10.12
C ASP A 58 -7.57 8.04 9.84
N LYS A 59 -7.60 6.77 9.40
CA LYS A 59 -6.39 6.04 9.03
C LYS A 59 -5.78 6.55 7.74
N ALA A 60 -6.60 6.97 6.77
CA ALA A 60 -6.12 7.56 5.54
C ALA A 60 -5.40 8.90 5.77
N LEU A 61 -5.77 9.64 6.82
CA LEU A 61 -5.13 10.90 7.20
C LEU A 61 -3.82 10.67 7.99
N GLU A 62 -3.74 9.58 8.75
CA GLU A 62 -2.56 9.22 9.54
C GLU A 62 -1.43 8.59 8.70
N ASP A 63 -1.77 8.00 7.55
CA ASP A 63 -0.83 7.31 6.64
C ASP A 63 0.04 8.24 5.80
#